data_AF-A0A0M3K981-F1
#
_entry.id   AF-A0A0M3K981-F1
#
_cell.length_a   1.000
_cell.length_b   1.000
_cell.length_c   1.000
_cell.angle_alpha   90.00
_cell.angle_beta   90.00
_cell.angle_gamma   90.00
#
_symmetry.space_group_name_H-M   'P 1'
#
loop_
_entity.id
_entity.type
_entity.pdbx_description
1 polymer ?
#
loop_
_entity_poly.entity_id
_entity_poly.type
_entity_poly.pdbx_seq_one_letter_code
_entity_poly.pdbx_strand_id
1 'polypeptide(L)'
;LQDRNALNLIDSLLTLDPSSRLSAEQALDHMFFFSQPAPAADVRDLMNTIPTSLFEYTAGRGAHSGRGRGGAGHHQGRQNARSSIASQGQYVDMVF
;
A
#
# COMPACT_ATOMS: atom_id res chain seq x y z
N LEU A 1 -2.50 31.43 0.69
CA LEU A 1 -1.03 31.60 0.80
C LEU A 1 -0.40 30.32 0.29
N GLN A 2 0.51 30.39 -0.67
CA GLN A 2 1.30 29.23 -1.10
C GLN A 2 2.47 29.05 -0.13
N ASP A 3 2.73 27.82 0.31
CA ASP A 3 3.89 27.48 1.12
C ASP A 3 5.13 27.41 0.22
N ARG A 4 6.07 28.33 0.45
CA ARG A 4 7.31 28.42 -0.34
C ARG A 4 8.24 27.22 -0.11
N ASN A 5 8.25 26.65 1.09
CA ASN A 5 9.09 25.49 1.40
C ASN A 5 8.56 24.24 0.70
N ALA A 6 7.23 24.09 0.65
CA ALA A 6 6.60 22.99 -0.10
C ALA A 6 6.94 23.05 -1.59
N LEU A 7 6.80 24.24 -2.19
CA LEU A 7 7.13 24.44 -3.61
C LEU A 7 8.61 24.17 -3.90
N ASN A 8 9.51 24.69 -3.05
CA ASN A 8 10.95 24.49 -3.25
C ASN A 8 11.38 23.02 -3.14
N LEU A 9 10.78 22.26 -2.22
CA LEU A 9 11.02 20.82 -2.10
C LEU A 9 10.55 20.08 -3.36
N ILE A 10 9.35 20.41 -3.87
CA ILE A 10 8.81 19.81 -5.10
C ILE A 10 9.72 20.11 -6.29
N ASP A 11 10.15 21.37 -6.46
CA ASP A 11 11.06 21.76 -7.56
C ASP A 11 12.37 20.96 -7.52
N SER A 12 12.91 20.73 -6.32
CA SER A 12 14.17 19.99 -6.12
C SER A 12 14.03 18.47 -6.33
N LEU A 13 12.82 17.92 -6.12
CA LEU A 13 12.51 16.51 -6.40
C LEU A 13 12.20 16.28 -7.88
N LEU A 14 11.65 17.28 -8.57
CA LEU A 14 11.29 17.22 -9.99
C LEU A 14 12.42 17.66 -10.93
N THR A 15 13.67 17.65 -10.46
CA THR A 15 14.83 17.96 -11.29
C THR A 15 15.01 16.96 -12.44
N LEU A 16 15.28 17.50 -13.64
CA LEU A 16 15.42 16.74 -14.88
C LEU A 16 16.64 15.82 -14.86
N ASP A 17 17.79 16.36 -14.48
CA ASP A 17 19.01 15.56 -14.31
C ASP A 17 18.95 14.79 -12.99
N PRO A 18 18.87 13.44 -13.01
CA PRO A 18 18.76 12.63 -11.80
C PRO A 18 19.97 12.78 -10.88
N SER A 19 21.16 13.09 -11.40
CA SER A 19 22.36 13.29 -10.59
C SER A 19 22.28 14.57 -9.74
N SER A 20 21.47 15.53 -10.15
CA SER A 20 21.19 16.77 -9.42
C SER A 20 19.88 16.73 -8.63
N ARG A 21 19.11 15.63 -8.73
CA ARG A 21 17.89 15.44 -7.96
C ARG A 21 18.25 15.17 -6.50
N LEU A 22 17.46 15.77 -5.62
CA LEU A 22 17.64 15.68 -4.19
C LEU A 22 17.48 14.23 -3.70
N SER A 23 18.40 13.76 -2.84
CA SER A 23 18.32 12.42 -2.25
C SER A 23 17.23 12.34 -1.16
N ALA A 24 16.83 11.13 -0.76
CA ALA A 24 15.83 10.97 0.30
C ALA A 24 16.30 11.57 1.65
N GLU A 25 17.56 11.38 2.01
CA GLU A 25 18.17 11.94 3.21
C GLU A 25 18.13 13.48 3.18
N GLN A 26 18.60 14.07 2.08
CA GLN A 26 18.55 15.53 1.89
C GLN A 26 17.13 16.07 1.92
N ALA A 27 16.14 15.29 1.45
CA ALA A 27 14.75 15.73 1.36
C ALA A 27 14.12 15.79 2.75
N LEU A 28 14.42 14.82 3.61
CA LEU A 28 13.95 14.78 4.98
C LEU A 28 14.53 15.94 5.82
N ASP A 29 15.74 16.40 5.49
CA ASP A 29 16.35 17.57 6.13
C ASP A 29 15.83 18.93 5.62
N HIS A 30 14.90 18.93 4.65
CA HIS A 30 14.38 20.16 4.07
C HIS A 30 13.51 20.96 5.07
N MET A 31 13.61 22.29 5.02
CA MET A 31 12.87 23.22 5.91
C MET A 31 11.35 23.00 5.94
N PHE A 32 10.79 22.41 4.89
CA PHE A 32 9.37 22.05 4.81
C PHE A 32 8.91 21.21 6.01
N PHE A 33 9.74 20.29 6.52
CA PHE A 33 9.39 19.43 7.65
C PHE A 33 9.59 20.09 9.02
N PHE A 34 10.26 21.25 9.08
CA PHE A 34 10.63 21.93 10.32
C PHE A 34 10.04 23.34 10.45
N SER A 35 9.44 23.88 9.38
CA SER A 35 8.69 25.14 9.41
C SER A 35 7.27 24.93 9.92
N GLN A 36 6.69 25.95 10.54
CA GLN A 36 5.28 25.90 10.95
C GLN A 36 4.36 25.93 9.71
N PRO A 37 3.28 25.14 9.68
CA PRO A 37 2.85 24.20 10.73
C PRO A 37 3.71 22.93 10.78
N ALA A 38 4.06 22.49 11.99
CA ALA A 38 4.78 21.24 12.17
C ALA A 38 3.99 20.04 11.61
N PRO A 39 4.68 18.98 11.10
CA PRO A 39 4.02 17.78 10.64
C PRO A 39 3.10 17.18 11.72
N ALA A 40 1.89 16.78 11.32
CA ALA A 40 1.00 16.04 12.20
C ALA A 40 1.65 14.70 12.60
N ALA A 41 1.42 14.26 13.83
CA ALA A 41 1.97 13.00 14.34
C ALA A 41 1.45 11.77 13.56
N ASP A 42 0.23 11.87 13.00
CA ASP A 42 -0.36 10.86 12.14
C ASP A 42 -1.34 11.50 11.14
N VAL A 43 -1.93 10.66 10.29
CA VAL A 43 -2.84 11.07 9.21
C VAL A 43 -4.31 10.74 9.51
N ARG A 44 -4.69 10.45 10.76
CA ARG A 44 -6.06 9.98 11.10
C ARG A 44 -7.14 10.96 10.66
N ASP A 45 -6.92 12.26 10.86
CA ASP A 45 -7.87 13.30 10.45
C ASP A 45 -8.11 13.27 8.94
N LEU A 46 -7.05 13.08 8.14
CA LEU A 46 -7.16 12.92 6.70
C LEU A 46 -7.89 11.62 6.34
N MET A 47 -7.55 10.51 6.97
CA MET A 47 -8.19 9.21 6.69
C MET A 47 -9.69 9.23 7.01
N ASN A 48 -10.12 9.96 8.03
CA ASN A 48 -11.53 10.13 8.36
C ASN A 48 -12.32 10.90 7.28
N THR A 49 -11.65 11.69 6.44
CA THR A 49 -12.31 12.38 5.31
C THR A 49 -12.51 11.47 4.10
N ILE A 50 -11.79 10.34 4.03
CA ILE A 50 -11.86 9.41 2.90
C ILE A 50 -12.82 8.28 3.28
N PRO A 51 -14.03 8.23 2.68
CA PRO A 51 -15.07 7.30 3.12
C PRO A 51 -14.80 5.83 2.75
N THR A 52 -13.86 5.58 1.85
CA THR A 52 -13.59 4.26 1.27
C THR A 52 -12.10 3.96 1.26
N SER A 53 -11.72 2.76 1.70
CA SER A 53 -10.35 2.28 1.60
C SER A 53 -9.88 2.24 0.14
N LEU A 54 -8.81 2.95 -0.19
CA LEU A 54 -8.23 2.96 -1.54
C LEU A 54 -7.42 1.69 -1.86
N PHE A 55 -7.25 0.78 -0.89
CA PHE A 55 -6.56 -0.51 -1.07
C PHE A 55 -7.43 -1.59 -1.71
N GLU A 56 -8.72 -1.32 -1.94
CA GLU A 56 -9.67 -2.32 -2.42
C GLU A 56 -9.27 -2.91 -3.79
N TYR A 57 -8.56 -2.14 -4.63
CA TYR A 57 -8.07 -2.61 -5.92
C TYR A 57 -6.86 -3.55 -5.86
N THR A 58 -6.09 -3.54 -4.76
CA THR A 58 -4.87 -4.35 -4.63
C THR A 58 -5.00 -5.48 -3.59
N ALA A 59 -5.92 -5.37 -2.63
CA ALA A 59 -6.02 -6.30 -1.49
C ALA A 59 -7.11 -7.39 -1.63
N GLY A 60 -8.10 -7.22 -2.51
CA GLY A 60 -9.26 -8.12 -2.55
C GLY A 60 -9.70 -8.47 -3.96
N ARG A 61 -9.22 -9.60 -4.49
CA ARG A 61 -9.71 -10.20 -5.75
C ARG A 61 -9.69 -9.28 -6.99
N GLY A 62 -8.63 -8.49 -7.17
CA GLY A 62 -8.36 -7.81 -8.44
C GLY A 62 -8.40 -8.79 -9.63
N ALA A 63 -9.00 -8.37 -10.75
CA ALA A 63 -9.07 -8.97 -12.10
C ALA A 63 -9.41 -10.48 -12.27
N HIS A 64 -9.47 -11.26 -11.19
CA HIS A 64 -9.50 -12.71 -11.19
C HIS A 64 -10.70 -13.28 -10.41
N SER A 65 -11.51 -12.44 -9.77
CA SER A 65 -12.80 -12.84 -9.16
C SER A 65 -13.81 -13.42 -10.15
N GLY A 66 -13.66 -13.11 -11.44
CA GLY A 66 -14.61 -13.47 -12.50
C GLY A 66 -14.12 -14.52 -13.50
N ARG A 67 -12.91 -15.10 -13.36
CA ARG A 67 -12.54 -16.28 -14.16
C ARG A 67 -13.24 -17.49 -13.54
N GLY A 68 -14.52 -17.59 -13.86
CA GLY A 68 -15.40 -18.68 -13.48
C GLY A 68 -14.72 -20.02 -13.72
N ARG A 69 -14.96 -20.94 -12.79
CA ARG A 69 -14.78 -22.38 -13.01
C ARG A 69 -15.49 -22.78 -14.31
N GLY A 70 -14.75 -22.75 -15.41
CA GLY A 70 -15.08 -23.48 -16.64
C GLY A 70 -14.90 -24.96 -16.35
N GLY A 71 -15.96 -25.73 -16.56
CA GLY A 71 -16.05 -27.12 -16.16
C GLY A 71 -15.27 -28.12 -17.02
N ALA A 72 -15.41 -29.38 -16.59
CA ALA A 72 -15.24 -30.63 -17.30
C ALA A 72 -13.82 -31.07 -17.70
N GLY A 73 -13.34 -32.14 -17.05
CA GLY A 73 -12.19 -32.91 -17.53
C GLY A 73 -11.83 -34.06 -16.59
N HIS A 74 -12.21 -35.28 -17.00
CA HIS A 74 -11.86 -36.57 -16.42
C HIS A 74 -10.40 -36.69 -15.95
N HIS A 75 -10.17 -37.23 -14.74
CA HIS A 75 -9.16 -38.27 -14.51
C HIS A 75 -9.43 -38.99 -13.17
N GLN A 76 -10.01 -40.19 -13.26
CA GLN A 76 -9.99 -41.20 -12.20
C GLN A 76 -8.56 -41.65 -11.96
N GLY A 77 -8.17 -41.83 -10.70
CA GLY A 77 -6.90 -42.49 -10.40
C GLY A 77 -6.40 -42.37 -8.96
N ARG A 78 -6.86 -43.30 -8.12
CA ARG A 78 -6.07 -44.00 -7.08
C ARG A 78 -5.84 -43.31 -5.72
N GLN A 79 -6.61 -43.84 -4.78
CA GLN A 79 -6.43 -43.93 -3.32
C GLN A 79 -4.97 -43.92 -2.85
N ASN A 80 -4.67 -43.08 -1.86
CA ASN A 80 -3.89 -43.52 -0.71
C ASN A 80 -4.26 -42.68 0.53
N ALA A 81 -4.60 -43.39 1.60
CA ALA A 81 -5.02 -42.85 2.88
C ALA A 81 -3.86 -42.18 3.61
N ARG A 82 -4.11 -40.96 4.12
CA ARG A 82 -3.48 -40.44 5.33
C ARG A 82 -4.41 -39.42 5.99
N SER A 83 -5.09 -39.89 7.02
CA SER A 83 -5.84 -39.08 7.97
C SER A 83 -4.88 -38.44 8.98
N SER A 84 -4.94 -37.12 9.15
CA SER A 84 -4.70 -36.48 10.45
C SER A 84 -5.06 -34.98 10.42
N ILE A 85 -6.10 -34.66 11.20
CA ILE A 85 -6.28 -33.42 11.98
C ILE A 85 -6.74 -32.15 11.24
N ALA A 86 -8.03 -31.88 11.46
CA ALA A 86 -8.61 -30.55 11.46
C ALA A 86 -8.23 -29.83 12.76
N SER A 87 -7.60 -28.67 12.64
CA SER A 87 -7.70 -27.59 13.63
C SER A 87 -7.36 -26.27 12.95
N GLN A 88 -8.43 -25.57 12.54
CA GLN A 88 -8.60 -24.11 12.61
C GLN A 88 -7.30 -23.29 12.67
N GLY A 89 -6.80 -22.87 11.50
CA GLY A 89 -5.84 -21.77 11.41
C GLY A 89 -6.59 -20.44 11.45
N GLN A 90 -6.75 -19.87 12.64
CA GLN A 90 -7.17 -18.47 12.83
C GLN A 90 -6.12 -17.56 12.20
N TYR A 91 -6.47 -16.89 11.10
CA TYR A 91 -5.66 -15.81 10.56
C TYR A 91 -5.79 -14.62 11.51
N VAL A 92 -4.71 -14.34 12.25
CA VAL A 92 -4.57 -13.12 13.04
C VAL A 92 -4.23 -11.97 12.10
N ASP A 93 -5.15 -11.02 12.01
CA ASP A 93 -5.01 -9.74 11.31
C ASP A 93 -4.08 -8.85 12.14
N MET A 94 -2.79 -8.82 11.80
CA MET A 94 -1.87 -7.82 12.37
C MET A 94 -1.84 -6.61 11.46
N VAL A 95 -2.81 -5.73 11.68
CA VAL A 95 -2.80 -4.36 11.20
C VAL A 95 -1.70 -3.61 11.97
N PHE A 96 -0.68 -3.13 11.25
CA PHE A 96 0.25 -2.09 11.71
C PHE A 96 -0.05 -0.82 10.92
#